data_AF-A0A3C0YPL9-F1
#
_entry.id   AF-A0A3C0YPL9-F1
#
_cell.length_a   1.000
_cell.length_b   1.000
_cell.length_c   1.000
_cell.angle_alpha   90.00
_cell.angle_beta   90.00
_cell.angle_gamma   90.00
#
_symmetry.space_group_name_H-M   'P 1'
#
loop_
_entity.id
_entity.type
_entity.pdbx_description
1 polymer ?
#
loop_
_entity_poly.entity_id
_entity_poly.type
_entity_poly.pdbx_seq_one_letter_code
_entity_poly.pdbx_strand_id
1 'polypeptide(L)'
;MKKLSVLVIALLALSSVASAVVLYTPAAGDVSFSWNSKYSSYDSYEIGKNTMGIYLSFGGTWGNDRTVAIFEIPIASLAGKTVSSAMLEVDAFGFGTNYYYGSAAIGWLDTGTKVLTGDVVADAISRVAPSGFTIYNSDYGFTDGVKSFDVLSYVQADLAAGRAYSTFVLSGSRETYGSLYTAESGSGPRIVAVIPEPSTIAILGFGIIAFIKKTK
;
A
#
# COMPACT_ATOMS: atom_id res chain seq x y z
N MET A 1 39.24 -22.93 -30.16
CA MET A 1 39.13 -21.89 -29.12
C MET A 1 37.93 -20.92 -29.29
N LYS A 2 37.26 -20.80 -30.44
CA LYS A 2 36.09 -19.90 -30.62
C LYS A 2 34.82 -20.28 -29.83
N LYS A 3 34.63 -21.57 -29.48
CA LYS A 3 33.41 -22.05 -28.79
C LYS A 3 33.33 -21.69 -27.31
N LEU A 4 34.47 -21.44 -26.63
CA LEU A 4 34.51 -21.11 -25.20
C LEU A 4 34.12 -19.65 -24.94
N SER A 5 34.39 -18.74 -25.89
CA SER A 5 34.08 -17.32 -25.79
C SER A 5 32.58 -17.02 -25.91
N VAL A 6 31.84 -17.82 -26.68
CA VAL A 6 30.38 -17.66 -26.86
C VAL A 6 29.63 -18.13 -25.62
N LEU A 7 30.11 -19.18 -24.95
CA LEU A 7 29.49 -19.71 -23.72
C LEU A 7 29.60 -18.71 -22.55
N VAL A 8 30.71 -17.98 -22.44
CA VAL A 8 30.93 -16.98 -21.38
C VAL A 8 30.11 -15.70 -21.61
N ILE A 9 29.91 -15.27 -22.87
CA ILE A 9 29.01 -14.16 -23.21
C ILE A 9 27.55 -14.56 -22.99
N ALA A 10 27.17 -15.82 -23.28
CA ALA A 10 25.84 -16.33 -23.01
C ALA A 10 25.57 -16.51 -21.49
N LEU A 11 26.57 -16.85 -20.68
CA LEU A 11 26.44 -16.90 -19.22
C LEU A 11 26.39 -15.51 -18.57
N LEU A 12 27.03 -14.49 -19.15
CA LEU A 12 26.94 -13.11 -18.65
C LEU A 12 25.69 -12.37 -19.15
N ALA A 13 24.94 -12.97 -20.08
CA ALA A 13 23.60 -12.54 -20.49
C ALA A 13 22.48 -13.24 -19.70
N LEU A 14 22.83 -13.93 -18.60
CA LEU A 14 21.86 -14.42 -17.61
C LEU A 14 21.25 -13.22 -16.88
N SER A 15 20.22 -12.66 -17.50
CA SER A 15 19.05 -12.02 -16.89
C SER A 15 19.32 -11.30 -15.57
N SER A 16 19.57 -9.99 -15.63
CA SER A 16 19.34 -9.10 -14.50
C SER A 16 17.83 -9.07 -14.21
N VAL A 17 17.36 -9.90 -13.28
CA VAL A 17 15.92 -9.96 -12.94
C VAL A 17 15.66 -8.94 -11.84
N ALA A 18 14.89 -7.90 -12.13
CA ALA A 18 14.43 -6.98 -11.09
C ALA A 18 13.75 -7.77 -9.97
N SER A 19 14.05 -7.43 -8.71
CA SER A 19 13.50 -8.15 -7.56
C SER A 19 12.21 -7.48 -7.09
N ALA A 20 11.14 -8.26 -6.98
CA ALA A 20 9.90 -7.82 -6.35
C ALA A 20 9.96 -8.10 -4.85
N VAL A 21 9.65 -7.09 -4.05
CA VAL A 21 9.51 -7.16 -2.60
C VAL A 21 8.04 -6.94 -2.26
N VAL A 22 7.46 -7.87 -1.50
CA VAL A 22 6.08 -7.75 -1.01
C VAL A 22 6.10 -7.39 0.46
N LEU A 23 5.43 -6.29 0.80
CA LEU A 23 5.38 -5.69 2.14
C LEU A 23 3.93 -5.74 2.62
N TYR A 24 3.65 -6.52 3.65
CA TYR A 24 2.30 -6.68 4.19
C TYR A 24 2.06 -5.74 5.36
N THR A 25 0.83 -5.23 5.47
CA THR A 25 0.37 -4.59 6.71
C THR A 25 0.51 -5.58 7.88
N PRO A 26 0.99 -5.16 9.06
CA PRO A 26 0.87 -5.95 10.28
C PRO A 26 -0.56 -5.90 10.82
N ALA A 27 -0.94 -6.85 11.67
CA ALA A 27 -2.29 -6.92 12.29
C ALA A 27 -2.61 -5.73 13.21
N ALA A 28 -1.61 -5.12 13.85
CA ALA A 28 -1.81 -3.87 14.58
C ALA A 28 -1.91 -2.65 13.63
N GLY A 29 -1.49 -2.84 12.39
CA GLY A 29 -1.35 -1.80 11.40
C GLY A 29 -2.63 -1.53 10.65
N ASP A 30 -3.68 -2.33 10.78
CA ASP A 30 -4.97 -2.14 10.11
C ASP A 30 -6.17 -2.10 11.07
N VAL A 31 -6.95 -1.04 10.97
CA VAL A 31 -8.03 -0.74 11.94
C VAL A 31 -9.23 -0.12 11.27
N SER A 32 -10.41 -0.35 11.84
CA SER A 32 -11.57 0.51 11.57
C SER A 32 -11.62 1.64 12.60
N PHE A 33 -11.59 2.88 12.14
CA PHE A 33 -11.77 4.08 12.96
C PHE A 33 -13.20 4.60 12.77
N SER A 34 -13.96 4.59 13.86
CA SER A 34 -15.33 5.09 13.89
C SER A 34 -15.39 6.42 14.62
N TRP A 35 -16.16 7.37 14.08
CA TRP A 35 -16.50 8.59 14.77
C TRP A 35 -17.92 9.05 14.50
N ASN A 36 -18.47 9.80 15.45
CA ASN A 36 -19.77 10.44 15.31
C ASN A 36 -19.60 11.96 15.23
N SER A 37 -20.19 12.56 14.21
CA SER A 37 -20.09 14.03 13.97
C SER A 37 -20.89 14.87 14.97
N LYS A 38 -21.94 14.31 15.59
CA LYS A 38 -22.80 14.97 16.59
C LYS A 38 -22.18 14.91 17.98
N TYR A 39 -21.51 13.80 18.30
CA TYR A 39 -20.78 13.61 19.55
C TYR A 39 -19.29 13.72 19.24
N SER A 40 -18.74 14.93 19.28
CA SER A 40 -17.31 15.21 19.00
C SER A 40 -16.33 14.43 19.88
N SER A 41 -16.81 13.70 20.88
CA SER A 41 -16.07 12.84 21.80
C SER A 41 -16.16 11.34 21.48
N TYR A 42 -16.94 10.92 20.48
CA TYR A 42 -17.04 9.53 20.08
C TYR A 42 -16.08 9.28 18.93
N ASP A 43 -14.86 8.87 19.28
CA ASP A 43 -13.81 8.39 18.39
C ASP A 43 -13.33 7.04 18.95
N SER A 44 -13.34 5.98 18.14
CA SER A 44 -12.97 4.62 18.59
C SER A 44 -12.30 3.80 17.49
N TYR A 45 -11.38 2.92 17.89
CA TYR A 45 -10.72 1.97 16.99
C TYR A 45 -11.23 0.54 17.25
N GLU A 46 -11.40 -0.23 16.18
CA GLU A 46 -11.61 -1.68 16.22
C GLU A 46 -10.43 -2.39 15.55
N ILE A 47 -9.81 -3.32 16.30
CA ILE A 47 -8.66 -4.16 15.92
C ILE A 47 -9.06 -5.65 15.92
N GLY A 48 -8.29 -6.51 15.23
CA GLY A 48 -8.45 -7.96 15.31
C GLY A 48 -9.67 -8.52 14.56
N LYS A 49 -10.17 -7.78 13.56
CA LYS A 49 -11.26 -8.23 12.67
C LYS A 49 -10.65 -8.86 11.42
N ASN A 50 -11.41 -9.70 10.71
CA ASN A 50 -10.99 -10.24 9.41
C ASN A 50 -11.22 -9.25 8.26
N THR A 51 -11.99 -8.19 8.52
CA THR A 51 -12.25 -7.11 7.58
C THR A 51 -12.22 -5.77 8.30
N MET A 52 -11.77 -4.75 7.60
CA MET A 52 -11.85 -3.36 8.00
C MET A 52 -12.59 -2.61 6.91
N GLY A 53 -13.43 -1.64 7.28
CA GLY A 53 -14.32 -1.07 6.31
C GLY A 53 -14.74 0.35 6.57
N ILE A 54 -15.59 0.80 5.66
CA ILE A 54 -16.31 2.04 5.76
C ILE A 54 -17.77 1.72 5.99
N TYR A 55 -18.39 2.56 6.80
CA TYR A 55 -19.82 2.63 6.93
C TYR A 55 -20.17 4.08 7.20
N LEU A 56 -20.95 4.66 6.29
CA LEU A 56 -21.55 5.97 6.50
C LEU A 56 -23.06 5.77 6.63
N SER A 57 -23.67 6.36 7.65
CA SER A 57 -25.14 6.46 7.75
C SER A 57 -25.52 7.92 7.90
N PHE A 58 -26.33 8.42 6.98
CA PHE A 58 -26.89 9.78 7.00
C PHE A 58 -28.35 9.70 7.44
N GLY A 59 -28.57 9.35 8.71
CA GLY A 59 -29.93 9.17 9.22
C GLY A 59 -30.04 8.26 10.44
N GLY A 60 -28.92 7.71 10.94
CA GLY A 60 -28.90 7.00 12.20
C GLY A 60 -29.54 7.83 13.33
N THR A 61 -30.20 7.14 14.27
CA THR A 61 -30.86 7.73 15.45
C THR A 61 -29.97 8.72 16.22
N TRP A 62 -28.65 8.64 16.02
CA TRP A 62 -27.62 9.35 16.76
C TRP A 62 -26.76 10.31 15.92
N GLY A 63 -27.09 10.59 14.65
CA GLY A 63 -26.35 11.51 13.76
C GLY A 63 -25.57 10.79 12.65
N ASN A 64 -24.65 11.49 11.97
CA ASN A 64 -23.83 10.84 10.94
C ASN A 64 -22.70 10.05 11.61
N ASP A 65 -22.85 8.73 11.61
CA ASP A 65 -21.80 7.77 11.96
C ASP A 65 -20.90 7.58 10.74
N ARG A 66 -19.60 7.67 10.98
CA ARG A 66 -18.59 7.50 9.95
C ARG A 66 -17.57 6.50 10.43
N THR A 67 -17.38 5.45 9.66
CA THR A 67 -16.25 4.54 9.80
C THR A 67 -15.33 4.73 8.61
N VAL A 68 -14.04 4.87 8.87
CA VAL A 68 -12.95 4.75 7.89
C VAL A 68 -12.11 3.55 8.27
N ALA A 69 -11.43 2.96 7.28
CA ALA A 69 -10.39 1.98 7.56
C ALA A 69 -9.03 2.64 7.34
N ILE A 70 -8.11 2.50 8.28
CA ILE A 70 -6.74 3.03 8.20
C ILE A 70 -5.81 1.84 8.24
N PHE A 71 -4.80 1.83 7.37
CA PHE A 71 -3.78 0.80 7.41
C PHE A 71 -2.37 1.31 7.12
N GLU A 72 -1.38 0.68 7.75
CA GLU A 72 0.04 1.03 7.65
C GLU A 72 0.87 -0.11 7.11
N ILE A 73 1.64 0.16 6.05
CA ILE A 73 2.48 -0.84 5.41
C ILE A 73 3.95 -0.49 5.67
N PRO A 74 4.76 -1.41 6.24
CA PRO A 74 6.15 -1.16 6.56
C PRO A 74 6.98 -1.02 5.29
N ILE A 75 7.60 0.14 5.09
CA ILE A 75 8.45 0.47 3.94
C ILE A 75 9.93 0.60 4.32
N ALA A 76 10.29 0.51 5.61
CA ALA A 76 11.65 0.70 6.10
C ALA A 76 12.70 -0.16 5.38
N SER A 77 12.32 -1.35 4.91
CA SER A 77 13.21 -2.25 4.14
C SER A 77 13.56 -1.74 2.73
N LEU A 78 12.86 -0.71 2.25
CA LEU A 78 13.12 -0.02 0.99
C LEU A 78 14.03 1.21 1.17
N ALA A 79 14.30 1.63 2.41
CA ALA A 79 15.13 2.81 2.69
C ALA A 79 16.52 2.69 2.05
N GLY A 80 16.95 3.76 1.38
CA GLY A 80 18.22 3.81 0.66
C GLY A 80 18.28 3.00 -0.64
N LYS A 81 17.18 2.36 -1.06
CA LYS A 81 17.08 1.65 -2.34
C LYS A 81 16.38 2.50 -3.39
N THR A 82 16.76 2.31 -4.65
CA THR A 82 15.96 2.81 -5.77
C THR A 82 14.74 1.91 -5.91
N VAL A 83 13.54 2.48 -5.87
CA VAL A 83 12.28 1.76 -6.13
C VAL A 83 11.79 2.20 -7.50
N SER A 84 11.62 1.25 -8.43
CA SER A 84 11.20 1.52 -9.82
C SER A 84 9.69 1.48 -10.02
N SER A 85 8.98 0.75 -9.17
CA SER A 85 7.51 0.74 -9.11
C SER A 85 7.06 0.33 -7.70
N ALA A 86 5.89 0.76 -7.28
CA ALA A 86 5.24 0.30 -6.07
C ALA A 86 3.73 0.24 -6.30
N MET A 87 3.14 -0.94 -6.18
CA MET A 87 1.70 -1.15 -6.32
C MET A 87 1.10 -1.47 -4.95
N LEU A 88 0.16 -0.67 -4.49
CA LEU A 88 -0.70 -1.02 -3.37
C LEU A 88 -1.75 -2.01 -3.86
N GLU A 89 -1.79 -3.19 -3.26
CA GLU A 89 -2.82 -4.20 -3.51
C GLU A 89 -3.68 -4.35 -2.26
N VAL A 90 -5.00 -4.29 -2.46
CA VAL A 90 -6.00 -4.54 -1.43
C VAL A 90 -7.03 -5.54 -1.95
N ASP A 91 -7.47 -6.46 -1.10
CA ASP A 91 -8.55 -7.37 -1.46
C ASP A 91 -9.88 -6.82 -0.94
N ALA A 92 -10.72 -6.40 -1.87
CA ALA A 92 -11.91 -5.61 -1.61
C ALA A 92 -13.17 -6.47 -1.68
N PHE A 93 -14.03 -6.35 -0.66
CA PHE A 93 -15.25 -7.12 -0.51
C PHE A 93 -16.46 -6.20 -0.30
N GLY A 94 -17.46 -6.37 -1.17
CA GLY A 94 -18.79 -5.78 -1.10
C GLY A 94 -18.84 -4.27 -0.84
N PHE A 95 -18.75 -3.44 -1.88
CA PHE A 95 -19.06 -2.01 -1.78
C PHE A 95 -20.44 -1.67 -2.34
N GLY A 96 -21.12 -0.73 -1.68
CA GLY A 96 -22.42 -0.23 -2.09
C GLY A 96 -22.76 1.09 -1.42
N THR A 97 -23.93 1.64 -1.73
CA THR A 97 -24.50 2.80 -1.04
C THR A 97 -26.00 2.60 -0.85
N ASN A 98 -26.52 3.10 0.27
CA ASN A 98 -27.97 3.20 0.51
C ASN A 98 -28.57 4.49 -0.08
N TYR A 99 -27.75 5.34 -0.69
CA TYR A 99 -28.15 6.59 -1.31
C TYR A 99 -28.14 6.48 -2.85
N TYR A 100 -28.72 7.46 -3.55
CA TYR A 100 -28.76 7.42 -5.03
C TYR A 100 -27.40 7.69 -5.69
N TYR A 101 -26.39 8.10 -4.91
CA TYR A 101 -25.00 8.16 -5.33
C TYR A 101 -24.07 7.93 -4.14
N GLY A 102 -22.92 7.35 -4.40
CA GLY A 102 -21.91 7.05 -3.39
C GLY A 102 -20.59 6.65 -4.02
N SER A 103 -19.53 6.79 -3.27
CA SER A 103 -18.19 6.43 -3.72
C SER A 103 -17.32 6.04 -2.54
N ALA A 104 -16.36 5.17 -2.79
CA ALA A 104 -15.27 4.92 -1.85
C ALA A 104 -13.93 5.12 -2.55
N ALA A 105 -12.94 5.55 -1.77
CA ALA A 105 -11.59 5.74 -2.23
C ALA A 105 -10.57 5.43 -1.15
N ILE A 106 -9.41 4.94 -1.59
CA ILE A 106 -8.21 4.79 -0.76
C ILE A 106 -7.28 5.94 -1.08
N GLY A 107 -6.93 6.75 -0.08
CA GLY A 107 -5.89 7.76 -0.26
C GLY A 107 -4.71 7.54 0.67
N TRP A 108 -3.56 8.04 0.23
CA TRP A 108 -2.37 8.15 1.05
C TRP A 108 -2.55 9.26 2.10
N LEU A 109 -2.06 9.01 3.30
CA LEU A 109 -2.06 9.97 4.38
C LEU A 109 -0.65 10.51 4.60
N ASP A 110 -0.46 11.80 4.30
CA ASP A 110 0.73 12.51 4.75
C ASP A 110 0.63 12.78 6.27
N THR A 111 1.36 11.99 7.05
CA THR A 111 1.37 12.08 8.52
C THR A 111 2.33 13.16 9.04
N GLY A 112 2.94 13.96 8.15
CA GLY A 112 3.87 15.03 8.52
C GLY A 112 5.09 14.49 9.27
N THR A 113 5.43 15.07 10.42
CA THR A 113 6.58 14.64 11.24
C THR A 113 6.22 13.57 12.26
N LYS A 114 5.04 12.95 12.18
CA LYS A 114 4.62 11.93 13.14
C LYS A 114 5.50 10.69 13.00
N VAL A 115 5.96 10.15 14.13
CA VAL A 115 6.66 8.86 14.17
C VAL A 115 5.61 7.77 14.11
N LEU A 116 5.69 6.91 13.10
CA LEU A 116 4.78 5.79 12.89
C LEU A 116 5.42 4.49 13.38
N THR A 117 4.64 3.66 14.05
CA THR A 117 5.07 2.42 14.68
C THR A 117 4.47 1.18 14.04
N GLY A 118 3.56 1.33 13.07
CA GLY A 118 2.80 0.20 12.53
C GLY A 118 1.65 -0.22 13.44
N ASP A 119 1.31 0.61 14.43
CA ASP A 119 0.15 0.48 15.30
C ASP A 119 -0.65 1.78 15.20
N VAL A 120 -1.71 1.74 14.38
CA VAL A 120 -2.52 2.92 14.07
C VAL A 120 -3.14 3.53 15.34
N VAL A 121 -3.46 2.68 16.32
CA VAL A 121 -4.08 3.09 17.58
C VAL A 121 -3.05 3.82 18.44
N ALA A 122 -1.85 3.24 18.60
CA ALA A 122 -0.76 3.86 19.34
C ALA A 122 -0.30 5.18 18.69
N ASP A 123 -0.30 5.23 17.35
CA ASP A 123 0.09 6.41 16.58
C ASP A 123 -0.99 7.49 16.59
N ALA A 124 -2.20 7.21 17.10
CA ALA A 124 -3.33 8.13 17.21
C ALA A 124 -3.63 8.83 15.86
N ILE A 125 -3.73 8.05 14.80
CA ILE A 125 -4.05 8.55 13.46
C ILE A 125 -5.57 8.70 13.35
N SER A 126 -6.06 9.93 13.29
CA SER A 126 -7.50 10.23 13.38
C SER A 126 -7.99 11.07 12.20
N ARG A 127 -9.34 11.10 12.05
CA ARG A 127 -10.15 11.95 11.15
C ARG A 127 -9.41 12.56 9.97
N VAL A 128 -9.20 11.74 8.95
CA VAL A 128 -8.74 12.23 7.65
C VAL A 128 -9.81 11.92 6.63
N ALA A 129 -10.17 12.93 5.83
CA ALA A 129 -10.92 12.74 4.59
C ALA A 129 -9.91 12.69 3.44
N PRO A 130 -9.45 11.50 3.02
CA PRO A 130 -8.53 11.40 1.92
C PRO A 130 -9.25 11.61 0.58
N SER A 131 -8.57 12.28 -0.34
CA SER A 131 -8.78 12.10 -1.78
C SER A 131 -7.80 11.04 -2.27
N GLY A 132 -8.22 10.12 -3.12
CA GLY A 132 -7.33 9.06 -3.58
C GLY A 132 -7.92 8.20 -4.68
N PHE A 133 -7.40 6.98 -4.78
CA PHE A 133 -7.79 6.01 -5.79
C PHE A 133 -9.20 5.53 -5.57
N THR A 134 -10.05 5.68 -6.59
CA THR A 134 -11.44 5.21 -6.55
C THR A 134 -11.46 3.68 -6.46
N ILE A 135 -12.14 3.15 -5.44
CA ILE A 135 -12.40 1.71 -5.31
C ILE A 135 -13.83 1.35 -5.67
N TYR A 136 -14.76 2.28 -5.48
CA TYR A 136 -16.18 2.13 -5.79
C TYR A 136 -16.79 3.46 -6.20
N ASN A 137 -17.73 3.41 -7.14
CA ASN A 137 -18.65 4.49 -7.47
C ASN A 137 -19.98 3.88 -7.95
N SER A 138 -21.10 4.44 -7.48
CA SER A 138 -22.46 4.02 -7.85
C SER A 138 -22.73 3.97 -9.37
N ASP A 139 -22.08 4.81 -10.16
CA ASP A 139 -22.26 4.87 -11.62
C ASP A 139 -21.65 3.68 -12.36
N TYR A 140 -20.59 3.09 -11.78
CA TYR A 140 -19.83 2.00 -12.39
C TYR A 140 -20.00 0.67 -11.66
N GLY A 141 -20.65 0.68 -10.49
CA GLY A 141 -20.83 -0.48 -9.64
C GLY A 141 -19.54 -0.90 -8.92
N PHE A 142 -19.58 -2.09 -8.33
CA PHE A 142 -18.43 -2.71 -7.66
C PHE A 142 -18.16 -4.09 -8.24
N THR A 143 -16.90 -4.50 -8.18
CA THR A 143 -16.49 -5.87 -8.45
C THR A 143 -15.53 -6.29 -7.36
N ASP A 144 -15.85 -7.37 -6.66
CA ASP A 144 -15.00 -7.94 -5.61
C ASP A 144 -13.62 -8.37 -6.13
N GLY A 145 -12.68 -8.51 -5.20
CA GLY A 145 -11.35 -9.04 -5.42
C GLY A 145 -10.25 -7.98 -5.36
N VAL A 146 -9.05 -8.39 -5.81
CA VAL A 146 -7.84 -7.59 -5.69
C VAL A 146 -7.93 -6.32 -6.55
N LYS A 147 -7.67 -5.19 -5.91
CA LYS A 147 -7.50 -3.87 -6.52
C LYS A 147 -6.06 -3.44 -6.37
N SER A 148 -5.45 -2.97 -7.46
CA SER A 148 -4.06 -2.54 -7.49
C SER A 148 -3.97 -1.07 -7.88
N PHE A 149 -3.20 -0.29 -7.12
CA PHE A 149 -3.03 1.14 -7.30
C PHE A 149 -1.54 1.51 -7.33
N ASP A 150 -1.12 2.34 -8.29
CA ASP A 150 0.26 2.84 -8.31
C ASP A 150 0.48 3.86 -7.19
N VAL A 151 1.35 3.52 -6.25
CA VAL A 151 1.67 4.33 -5.06
C VAL A 151 3.15 4.71 -5.01
N LEU A 152 3.88 4.60 -6.13
CA LEU A 152 5.32 4.85 -6.16
C LEU A 152 5.69 6.23 -5.60
N SER A 153 4.96 7.27 -6.00
CA SER A 153 5.22 8.64 -5.53
C SER A 153 5.03 8.78 -4.01
N TYR A 154 4.02 8.12 -3.45
CA TYR A 154 3.73 8.14 -2.01
C TYR A 154 4.79 7.39 -1.21
N VAL A 155 5.18 6.20 -1.65
CA VAL A 155 6.27 5.43 -1.04
C VAL A 155 7.58 6.23 -1.07
N GLN A 156 7.89 6.86 -2.21
CA GLN A 156 9.08 7.71 -2.31
C GLN A 156 9.02 8.93 -1.39
N ALA A 157 7.85 9.56 -1.26
CA ALA A 157 7.66 10.68 -0.35
C ALA A 157 7.86 10.28 1.13
N ASP A 158 7.29 9.15 1.54
CA ASP A 158 7.46 8.61 2.90
C ASP A 158 8.92 8.25 3.19
N LEU A 159 9.60 7.58 2.24
CA LEU A 159 11.03 7.27 2.37
C LEU A 159 11.90 8.53 2.45
N ALA A 160 11.61 9.55 1.63
CA ALA A 160 12.32 10.82 1.66
C ALA A 160 12.10 11.59 2.97
N ALA A 161 10.92 11.44 3.58
CA ALA A 161 10.60 11.94 4.92
C ALA A 161 11.21 11.09 6.06
N GLY A 162 11.91 9.99 5.74
CA GLY A 162 12.53 9.10 6.72
C GLY A 162 11.52 8.22 7.48
N ARG A 163 10.32 8.02 6.95
CA ARG A 163 9.27 7.22 7.58
C ARG A 163 9.53 5.73 7.40
N ALA A 164 9.17 4.96 8.41
CA ALA A 164 9.24 3.51 8.39
C ALA A 164 8.00 2.85 7.76
N TYR A 165 6.90 3.59 7.62
CA TYR A 165 5.59 3.12 7.16
C TYR A 165 4.99 4.08 6.14
N SER A 166 4.22 3.53 5.21
CA SER A 166 3.25 4.27 4.41
C SER A 166 1.85 4.04 4.96
N THR A 167 1.14 5.13 5.26
CA THR A 167 -0.22 5.09 5.82
C THR A 167 -1.24 5.39 4.75
N PHE A 168 -2.30 4.58 4.70
CA PHE A 168 -3.42 4.77 3.80
C PHE A 168 -4.73 4.75 4.57
N VAL A 169 -5.74 5.36 3.99
CA VAL A 169 -7.08 5.42 4.55
C VAL A 169 -8.11 5.16 3.45
N LEU A 170 -8.95 4.16 3.69
CA LEU A 170 -10.17 3.93 2.95
C LEU A 170 -11.28 4.79 3.55
N SER A 171 -11.91 5.59 2.70
CA SER A 171 -13.04 6.43 3.07
C SER A 171 -14.19 6.31 2.07
N GLY A 172 -15.38 6.70 2.52
CA GLY A 172 -16.58 6.74 1.68
C GLY A 172 -17.24 8.11 1.66
N SER A 173 -18.11 8.29 0.69
CA SER A 173 -19.07 9.39 0.60
C SER A 173 -20.50 8.86 0.79
N ARG A 174 -21.47 9.72 1.12
CA ARG A 174 -22.93 9.48 0.94
C ARG A 174 -23.42 8.04 1.15
N GLU A 175 -23.61 7.66 2.42
CA GLU A 175 -24.10 6.34 2.86
C GLU A 175 -23.39 5.13 2.24
N THR A 176 -22.14 5.31 1.82
CA THR A 176 -21.35 4.21 1.26
C THR A 176 -20.91 3.29 2.39
N TYR A 177 -20.97 2.00 2.09
CA TYR A 177 -20.44 0.94 2.91
C TYR A 177 -19.57 0.03 2.08
N GLY A 178 -18.64 -0.66 2.74
CA GLY A 178 -17.82 -1.69 2.12
C GLY A 178 -16.56 -1.95 2.92
N SER A 179 -15.80 -2.97 2.52
CA SER A 179 -14.69 -3.43 3.34
C SER A 179 -13.53 -4.00 2.53
N LEU A 180 -12.39 -4.07 3.19
CA LEU A 180 -11.19 -4.76 2.75
C LEU A 180 -10.91 -5.89 3.72
N TYR A 181 -10.26 -6.94 3.23
CA TYR A 181 -9.63 -7.92 4.09
C TYR A 181 -8.49 -7.30 4.90
N THR A 182 -8.31 -7.76 6.13
CA THR A 182 -7.23 -7.34 7.04
C THR A 182 -6.06 -8.31 7.04
N ALA A 183 -4.96 -7.97 7.72
CA ALA A 183 -3.83 -8.85 7.96
C ALA A 183 -4.27 -10.18 8.60
N GLU A 184 -5.20 -10.13 9.55
CA GLU A 184 -5.72 -11.31 10.28
C GLU A 184 -6.40 -12.33 9.37
N SER A 185 -6.91 -11.88 8.22
CA SER A 185 -7.51 -12.76 7.21
C SER A 185 -6.48 -13.54 6.38
N GLY A 186 -5.20 -13.17 6.44
CA GLY A 186 -4.14 -13.67 5.56
C GLY A 186 -4.07 -12.99 4.19
N SER A 187 -4.99 -12.05 3.90
CA SER A 187 -5.09 -11.32 2.63
C SER A 187 -5.10 -9.80 2.81
N GLY A 188 -4.44 -9.28 3.85
CA GLY A 188 -4.40 -7.85 4.14
C GLY A 188 -3.72 -6.99 3.08
N PRO A 189 -3.89 -5.65 3.14
CA PRO A 189 -3.21 -4.70 2.27
C PRO A 189 -1.71 -4.93 2.20
N ARG A 190 -1.16 -4.76 1.00
CA ARG A 190 0.27 -4.94 0.75
C ARG A 190 0.80 -4.00 -0.30
N ILE A 191 2.07 -3.67 -0.22
CA ILE A 191 2.81 -3.01 -1.30
C ILE A 191 3.68 -4.03 -2.00
N VAL A 192 3.53 -4.14 -3.32
CA VAL A 192 4.44 -4.87 -4.21
C VAL A 192 5.38 -3.86 -4.85
N ALA A 193 6.61 -3.78 -4.34
CA ALA A 193 7.64 -2.87 -4.82
C ALA A 193 8.66 -3.59 -5.70
N VAL A 194 9.11 -2.95 -6.78
CA VAL A 194 10.18 -3.48 -7.64
C VAL A 194 11.45 -2.67 -7.41
N ILE A 195 12.54 -3.38 -7.13
CA ILE A 195 13.88 -2.83 -6.96
C ILE A 195 14.71 -3.26 -8.17
N PRO A 196 15.24 -2.32 -8.98
CA PRO A 196 16.14 -2.65 -10.06
C PRO A 196 17.45 -3.19 -9.47
N GLU A 197 18.05 -4.18 -10.13
CA GLU A 197 19.33 -4.69 -9.67
C GLU A 197 20.42 -3.61 -9.74
N PRO A 198 21.36 -3.59 -8.78
CA PRO A 198 22.52 -2.72 -8.86
C PRO A 198 23.30 -2.99 -10.15
N SER A 199 23.60 -1.93 -10.92
CA SER A 199 24.42 -2.01 -12.15
C SER A 199 25.83 -2.58 -11.93
N THR A 200 26.25 -2.77 -10.67
CA THR A 200 27.54 -3.37 -10.28
C THR A 200 27.73 -4.80 -10.80
N ILE A 201 26.67 -5.60 -11.00
CA ILE A 201 26.79 -6.93 -11.62
C ILE A 201 27.23 -6.81 -13.09
N ALA A 202 26.69 -5.83 -13.81
CA ALA A 202 27.12 -5.55 -15.18
C ALA A 202 28.60 -5.08 -15.23
N ILE A 203 29.01 -4.22 -14.28
CA ILE A 203 30.40 -3.72 -14.20
C ILE A 203 31.40 -4.84 -13.87
N LEU A 204 31.05 -5.76 -12.96
CA LEU A 204 31.86 -6.96 -12.66
C LEU A 204 32.01 -7.85 -13.89
N GLY A 205 30.93 -8.06 -14.66
CA GLY A 205 30.96 -8.81 -15.92
C GLY A 205 31.92 -8.19 -16.96
N PHE A 206 31.87 -6.87 -17.16
CA PHE A 206 32.77 -6.19 -18.10
C PHE A 206 34.22 -6.12 -17.60
N GLY A 207 34.45 -5.96 -16.29
CA GLY A 207 35.78 -5.94 -15.68
C GLY A 207 36.53 -7.26 -15.83
N ILE A 208 35.82 -8.39 -15.68
CA ILE A 208 36.38 -9.73 -15.88
C ILE A 208 36.73 -9.98 -17.36
N ILE A 209 35.88 -9.55 -18.30
CA ILE A 209 36.16 -9.66 -19.75
C ILE A 209 37.39 -8.83 -20.14
N ALA A 210 37.54 -7.62 -19.59
CA ALA A 210 38.69 -6.77 -19.84
C ALA A 210 40.01 -7.39 -19.32
N PHE A 211 39.98 -8.08 -18.17
CA PHE A 211 41.14 -8.77 -17.63
C PHE A 211 41.54 -10.02 -18.43
N ILE A 212 40.57 -10.82 -18.88
CA ILE A 212 40.82 -12.03 -19.68
C ILE A 212 41.38 -11.69 -21.07
N LYS A 213 41.05 -10.51 -21.61
CA LYS A 213 41.58 -10.03 -22.91
C LYS A 213 43.02 -9.53 -22.81
N LYS A 214 43.51 -9.20 -21.60
CA LYS A 214 44.85 -8.63 -21.37
C LYS A 214 45.91 -9.67 -21.00
N THR A 215 45.49 -10.88 -20.61
CA THR A 215 46.35 -12.01 -20.24
C THR A 215 46.56 -13.03 -21.38
N LYS A 216 46.31 -12.64 -22.64
CA LYS A 216 46.67 -13.39 -23.83
C LYS A 216 47.56 -12.58 -24.75
#